data_AF-E3N8M0-F1
#
_entry.id   AF-E3N8M0-F1
#
_cell.length_a   1.000
_cell.length_b   1.000
_cell.length_c   1.000
_cell.angle_alpha   90.00
_cell.angle_beta   90.00
_cell.angle_gamma   90.00
#
_symmetry.space_group_name_H-M   'P 1'
#
loop_
_entity.id
_entity.type
_entity.pdbx_description
1 polymer ?
#
loop_
_entity_poly.entity_id
_entity_poly.type
_entity_poly.pdbx_seq_one_letter_code
_entity_poly.pdbx_strand_id
1 'polypeptide(L)'
;MQKLEPIWQNLPFFFKSQVVENLDYKDRCCLRKCSKADLCLVDSSPNRLDSIAVNTYENYSFLSWSDTGKTVYTVKYYKNCRETDLRLEFSAAPSLFIPTKNEKTIFKKTEILQNLDPKFDDMDHVLIDFSIALKKLTCDKILIGDVILKGPHPTAHPEKTMEFRERLLNQMTSPVKAKCLYLKWGNEMNEIEEILKNFDSKTLKKLEISDRNAFWELSKIMKMEQWKKAEKVHLEVLSDLKIGDLMHFSEIQMHVRTLEESDLWKVIQNFITKNQHCSYFHFSYRTIDPDLQRILGTFNVPIKDEPIRASTQVRQMLERRINHTQRFPMPSPDLVLVVMIADKEVMGTVCRKDNVDVEAKVETGILRE
;
A
#
# COMPACT_ATOMS: atom_id res chain seq x y z
N MET A 1 48.17 33.13 -12.91
CA MET A 1 46.72 32.94 -13.09
C MET A 1 46.19 32.21 -11.87
N GLN A 2 45.32 32.83 -11.07
CA GLN A 2 44.61 32.12 -10.01
C GLN A 2 43.66 31.11 -10.66
N LYS A 3 43.78 29.85 -10.27
CA LYS A 3 42.89 28.78 -10.73
C LYS A 3 41.53 29.05 -10.10
N LEU A 4 40.53 29.41 -10.92
CA LEU A 4 39.17 29.63 -10.44
C LEU A 4 38.68 28.35 -9.75
N GLU A 5 38.15 28.49 -8.53
CA GLU A 5 37.53 27.37 -7.85
C GLU A 5 36.28 26.92 -8.61
N PRO A 6 36.05 25.60 -8.75
CA PRO A 6 34.86 25.11 -9.43
C PRO A 6 33.61 25.46 -8.61
N ILE A 7 32.72 26.27 -9.20
CA ILE A 7 31.39 26.56 -8.63
C ILE A 7 30.33 25.66 -9.26
N TRP A 8 29.29 25.34 -8.49
CA TRP A 8 28.18 24.48 -8.93
C TRP A 8 27.62 24.89 -10.30
N GLN A 9 27.44 26.18 -10.54
CA GLN A 9 26.88 26.72 -11.78
C GLN A 9 27.67 26.28 -13.03
N ASN A 10 28.99 26.14 -12.92
CA ASN A 10 29.88 25.81 -14.03
C ASN A 10 30.01 24.29 -14.30
N LEU A 11 29.44 23.44 -13.45
CA LEU A 11 29.50 21.99 -13.65
C LEU A 11 28.60 21.54 -14.82
N PRO A 12 29.01 20.53 -15.61
CA PRO A 12 28.18 19.99 -16.69
C PRO A 12 26.83 19.47 -16.21
N PHE A 13 25.78 19.66 -17.02
CA PHE A 13 24.42 19.23 -16.69
C PHE A 13 24.34 17.73 -16.34
N PHE A 14 25.01 16.89 -17.12
CA PHE A 14 25.04 15.44 -16.89
C PHE A 14 25.56 15.08 -15.50
N PHE A 15 26.65 15.72 -15.06
CA PHE A 15 27.21 15.51 -13.72
C PHE A 15 26.22 15.95 -12.63
N LYS A 16 25.59 17.12 -12.78
CA LYS A 16 24.60 17.61 -11.81
C LYS A 16 23.39 16.67 -11.71
N SER A 17 22.94 16.11 -12.83
CA SER A 17 21.83 15.16 -12.86
C SER A 17 22.18 13.89 -12.09
N GLN A 18 23.40 13.36 -12.25
CA GLN A 18 23.89 12.24 -11.46
C GLN A 18 23.96 12.54 -9.96
N VAL A 19 24.38 13.76 -9.57
CA VAL A 19 24.34 14.18 -8.16
C VAL A 19 22.91 14.17 -7.64
N VAL A 20 21.97 14.77 -8.37
CA VAL A 20 20.55 14.82 -7.98
C VAL A 20 19.91 13.45 -7.84
N GLU A 21 20.29 12.48 -8.68
CA GLU A 21 19.83 11.09 -8.56
C GLU A 21 20.27 10.39 -7.26
N ASN A 22 21.32 10.89 -6.60
CA ASN A 22 21.82 10.35 -5.33
C ASN A 22 21.33 11.13 -4.10
N LEU A 23 20.62 12.24 -4.28
CA LEU A 23 20.04 13.00 -3.18
C LEU A 23 18.75 12.36 -2.69
N ASP A 24 18.53 12.39 -1.37
CA ASP A 24 17.23 12.07 -0.78
C ASP A 24 16.17 13.12 -1.17
N TYR A 25 14.89 12.79 -0.99
CA TYR A 25 13.81 13.66 -1.43
C TYR A 25 13.82 15.03 -0.72
N LYS A 26 14.31 15.09 0.52
CA LYS A 26 14.40 16.34 1.28
C LYS A 26 15.47 17.25 0.68
N ASP A 27 16.66 16.75 0.42
CA ASP A 27 17.77 17.50 -0.16
C ASP A 27 17.46 17.92 -1.61
N ARG A 28 16.73 17.09 -2.36
CA ARG A 28 16.18 17.46 -3.67
C ARG A 28 15.22 18.65 -3.56
N CYS A 29 14.31 18.64 -2.58
CA CYS A 29 13.42 19.77 -2.32
C CYS A 29 14.18 21.04 -1.95
N CYS A 30 15.27 20.94 -1.19
CA CYS A 30 16.14 22.07 -0.87
C CYS A 30 16.84 22.62 -2.12
N LEU A 31 17.49 21.75 -2.92
CA LEU A 31 18.18 22.15 -4.15
C LEU A 31 17.22 22.79 -5.17
N ARG A 32 16.01 22.23 -5.31
CA ARG A 32 14.96 22.75 -6.19
C ARG A 32 14.60 24.22 -5.89
N LYS A 33 14.78 24.68 -4.66
CA LYS A 33 14.49 26.07 -4.23
C LYS A 33 15.64 27.03 -4.49
N CYS A 34 16.83 26.56 -4.85
CA CYS A 34 18.03 27.40 -4.99
C CYS A 34 18.00 28.30 -6.24
N SER A 35 17.55 27.79 -7.39
CA SER A 35 17.48 28.56 -8.63
C SER A 35 16.50 27.95 -9.65
N LYS A 36 16.13 28.70 -10.70
CA LYS A 36 15.32 28.16 -11.81
C LYS A 36 16.02 27.02 -12.55
N ALA A 37 17.35 27.08 -12.64
CA ALA A 37 18.14 26.02 -13.28
C ALA A 37 18.14 24.74 -12.43
N ASP A 38 18.29 24.87 -11.11
CA ASP A 38 18.24 23.73 -10.18
C ASP A 38 16.82 23.15 -10.10
N LEU A 39 15.79 23.99 -10.16
CA LEU A 39 14.41 23.53 -10.27
C LEU A 39 14.19 22.66 -11.52
N CYS A 40 14.66 23.14 -12.68
CA CYS A 40 14.57 22.39 -13.93
C CYS A 40 15.37 21.07 -13.86
N LEU A 41 16.56 21.10 -13.27
CA LEU A 41 17.40 19.93 -13.06
C LEU A 41 16.71 18.88 -12.18
N VAL A 42 16.16 19.28 -11.03
CA VAL A 42 15.47 18.38 -10.10
C VAL A 42 14.20 17.81 -10.74
N ASP A 43 13.36 18.65 -11.36
CA ASP A 43 12.10 18.24 -11.99
C ASP A 43 12.33 17.33 -13.21
N SER A 44 13.50 17.42 -13.85
CA SER A 44 13.87 16.56 -15.00
C SER A 44 14.62 15.29 -14.61
N SER A 45 15.05 15.14 -13.35
CA SER A 45 15.79 13.96 -12.88
C SER A 45 14.85 12.91 -12.28
N PRO A 46 15.10 11.59 -12.46
CA PRO A 46 14.31 10.54 -11.81
C PRO A 46 14.23 10.72 -10.29
N ASN A 47 13.05 10.46 -9.72
CA ASN A 47 12.81 10.46 -8.28
C ASN A 47 12.52 9.02 -7.81
N ARG A 48 13.11 8.60 -6.69
CA ARG A 48 12.91 7.25 -6.13
C ARG A 48 12.50 7.35 -4.68
N LEU A 49 11.37 6.74 -4.34
CA LEU A 49 10.88 6.66 -2.97
C LEU A 49 10.49 5.22 -2.63
N ASP A 50 10.74 4.78 -1.40
CA ASP A 50 10.13 3.56 -0.89
C ASP A 50 8.62 3.75 -0.79
N SER A 51 8.17 4.83 -0.16
CA SER A 51 6.75 5.09 0.01
C SER A 51 6.40 6.57 0.02
N ILE A 52 5.18 6.87 -0.41
CA ILE A 52 4.59 8.21 -0.33
C ILE A 52 3.09 8.09 -0.03
N ALA A 53 2.57 8.96 0.82
CA ALA A 53 1.17 9.00 1.18
C ALA A 53 0.62 10.42 1.22
N VAL A 54 -0.61 10.58 0.75
CA VAL A 54 -1.35 11.84 0.77
C VAL A 54 -2.77 11.61 1.31
N ASN A 55 -3.23 12.51 2.17
CA ASN A 55 -4.59 12.48 2.69
C ASN A 55 -4.98 13.86 3.29
N THR A 56 -6.27 13.99 3.60
CA THR A 56 -6.82 15.10 4.38
C THR A 56 -7.49 14.62 5.66
N TYR A 57 -7.47 15.49 6.67
CA TYR A 57 -8.14 15.34 7.96
C TYR A 57 -8.88 16.64 8.29
N GLU A 58 -9.69 16.63 9.34
CA GLU A 58 -10.56 17.77 9.69
C GLU A 58 -9.81 19.10 9.68
N ASN A 59 -8.66 19.15 10.38
CA ASN A 59 -7.95 20.40 10.64
C ASN A 59 -6.69 20.58 9.79
N TYR A 60 -6.32 19.60 8.97
CA TYR A 60 -5.09 19.67 8.17
C TYR A 60 -5.09 18.63 7.07
N SER A 61 -4.31 18.92 6.04
CA SER A 61 -3.94 17.96 5.02
C SER A 61 -2.46 17.62 5.16
N PHE A 62 -2.02 16.45 4.68
CA PHE A 62 -0.63 16.06 4.89
C PHE A 62 -0.05 15.25 3.73
N LEU A 63 1.27 15.35 3.64
CA LEU A 63 2.13 14.55 2.78
C LEU A 63 3.14 13.82 3.66
N SER A 64 3.31 12.52 3.45
CA SER A 64 4.38 11.75 4.10
C SER A 64 5.13 10.91 3.09
N TRP A 65 6.41 10.67 3.32
CA TRP A 65 7.22 9.84 2.44
C TRP A 65 8.33 9.12 3.21
N SER A 66 8.89 8.10 2.57
CA SER A 66 10.12 7.44 2.98
C SER A 66 10.98 7.17 1.76
N ASP A 67 12.27 7.51 1.82
CA ASP A 67 13.24 7.17 0.78
C ASP A 67 13.67 5.70 0.85
N THR A 68 13.69 5.11 2.06
CA THR A 68 14.31 3.79 2.34
C THR A 68 13.41 2.81 3.10
N GLY A 69 12.20 3.21 3.46
CA GLY A 69 11.27 2.45 4.30
C GLY A 69 11.64 2.42 5.79
N LYS A 70 12.75 3.06 6.20
CA LYS A 70 13.21 3.08 7.61
C LYS A 70 12.75 4.30 8.39
N THR A 71 12.75 5.46 7.74
CA THR A 71 12.35 6.74 8.33
C THR A 71 11.23 7.33 7.51
N VAL A 72 10.17 7.76 8.18
CA VAL A 72 9.03 8.44 7.56
C VAL A 72 9.12 9.90 7.90
N TYR A 73 9.15 10.74 6.86
CA TYR A 73 9.02 12.18 6.96
C TYR A 73 7.56 12.56 6.74
N THR A 74 7.07 13.55 7.47
CA THR A 74 5.68 14.02 7.36
C THR A 74 5.64 15.53 7.42
N VAL A 75 4.83 16.13 6.55
CA VAL A 75 4.49 17.54 6.55
C VAL A 75 2.98 17.66 6.66
N LYS A 76 2.51 18.34 7.69
CA LYS A 76 1.09 18.69 7.86
C LYS A 76 0.90 20.16 7.59
N TYR A 77 -0.13 20.47 6.82
CA TYR A 77 -0.51 21.80 6.37
C TYR A 77 -1.76 22.20 7.13
N TYR A 78 -1.67 23.25 7.95
CA TYR A 78 -2.80 23.80 8.70
C TYR A 78 -3.08 25.19 8.14
N LYS A 79 -4.16 25.32 7.37
CA LYS A 79 -4.64 26.60 6.85
C LYS A 79 -6.09 26.45 6.40
N ASN A 80 -6.96 27.29 6.92
CA ASN A 80 -8.33 27.41 6.40
C ASN A 80 -8.40 28.47 5.29
N CYS A 81 -9.41 28.36 4.43
CA CYS A 81 -9.77 29.43 3.50
C CYS A 81 -9.93 30.76 4.26
N ARG A 82 -9.38 31.85 3.70
CA ARG A 82 -9.35 33.22 4.28
C ARG A 82 -8.27 33.48 5.34
N GLU A 83 -7.57 32.46 5.83
CA GLU A 83 -6.37 32.67 6.63
C GLU A 83 -5.19 33.04 5.72
N THR A 84 -4.37 34.00 6.15
CA THR A 84 -3.14 34.39 5.44
C THR A 84 -1.93 33.59 5.88
N ASP A 85 -2.04 32.91 7.02
CA ASP A 85 -0.93 32.23 7.66
C ASP A 85 -1.09 30.71 7.47
N LEU A 86 -0.05 30.07 6.93
CA LEU A 86 0.04 28.62 6.85
C LEU A 86 0.95 28.12 7.97
N ARG A 87 0.42 27.29 8.85
CA ARG A 87 1.24 26.56 9.80
C ARG A 87 1.65 25.22 9.19
N LEU A 88 2.95 24.97 9.15
CA LEU A 88 3.55 23.71 8.72
C LEU A 88 4.10 22.96 9.93
N GLU A 89 3.75 21.68 10.06
CA GLU A 89 4.39 20.77 11.01
C GLU A 89 5.21 19.73 10.27
N PHE A 90 6.52 19.82 10.39
CA PHE A 90 7.48 18.87 9.86
C PHE A 90 7.87 17.87 10.94
N SER A 91 7.90 16.59 10.63
CA SER A 91 8.40 15.58 11.55
C SER A 91 9.09 14.43 10.83
N ALA A 92 9.95 13.72 11.56
CA ALA A 92 10.47 12.43 11.14
C ALA A 92 10.37 11.41 12.28
N ALA A 93 10.03 10.18 11.95
CA ALA A 93 9.93 9.07 12.88
C ALA A 93 10.34 7.76 12.20
N PRO A 94 10.82 6.74 12.94
CA PRO A 94 11.07 5.44 12.36
C PRO A 94 9.75 4.79 11.87
N SER A 95 9.81 4.02 10.79
CA SER A 95 8.67 3.26 10.26
C SER A 95 8.13 2.21 11.23
N LEU A 96 9.02 1.67 12.07
CA LEU A 96 8.69 0.77 13.17
C LEU A 96 9.31 1.29 14.47
N PHE A 97 8.47 1.61 15.44
CA PHE A 97 8.91 1.90 16.80
C PHE A 97 9.13 0.59 17.57
N ILE A 98 10.32 0.42 18.11
CA ILE A 98 10.68 -0.68 18.99
C ILE A 98 11.08 -0.07 20.32
N PRO A 99 10.26 -0.23 21.38
CA PRO A 99 10.60 0.26 22.71
C PRO A 99 12.02 -0.16 23.07
N THR A 100 12.79 0.75 23.66
CA THR A 100 14.22 0.60 24.03
C THR A 100 15.25 0.57 22.90
N LYS A 101 14.85 0.39 21.62
CA LYS A 101 15.81 0.36 20.49
C LYS A 101 15.85 1.65 19.68
N ASN A 102 14.74 2.38 19.58
CA ASN A 102 14.70 3.65 18.87
C ASN A 102 13.73 4.64 19.52
N GLU A 103 13.90 5.93 19.20
CA GLU A 103 12.98 6.98 19.59
C GLU A 103 11.71 6.93 18.74
N LYS A 104 10.56 7.20 19.35
CA LYS A 104 9.27 7.27 18.64
C LYS A 104 9.23 8.44 17.64
N THR A 105 10.04 9.47 17.86
CA THR A 105 10.11 10.67 17.03
C THR A 105 11.56 11.12 16.98
N ILE A 106 12.11 11.25 15.77
CA ILE A 106 13.49 11.71 15.54
C ILE A 106 13.54 13.24 15.65
N PHE A 107 12.60 13.92 15.01
CA PHE A 107 12.41 15.35 15.20
C PHE A 107 10.99 15.78 14.88
N LYS A 108 10.62 16.96 15.41
CA LYS A 108 9.40 17.67 15.08
C LYS A 108 9.68 19.18 15.12
N LYS A 109 9.28 19.89 14.06
CA LYS A 109 9.47 21.34 13.90
C LYS A 109 8.17 21.96 13.39
N THR A 110 7.84 23.14 13.88
CA THR A 110 6.73 23.94 13.38
C THR A 110 7.26 25.22 12.76
N GLU A 111 6.72 25.59 11.60
CA GLU A 111 6.99 26.85 10.92
C GLU A 111 5.67 27.53 10.59
N ILE A 112 5.67 28.86 10.58
CA ILE A 112 4.51 29.67 10.17
C ILE A 112 4.97 30.50 8.98
N LEU A 113 4.29 30.33 7.86
CA LEU A 113 4.47 31.15 6.66
C LEU A 113 3.36 32.20 6.62
N GLN A 114 3.74 33.47 6.64
CA GLN A 114 2.81 34.60 6.68
C GLN A 114 2.59 35.19 5.29
N ASN A 115 1.50 35.96 5.15
CA ASN A 115 1.17 36.72 3.94
C ASN A 115 1.00 35.85 2.68
N LEU A 116 0.46 34.64 2.83
CA LEU A 116 0.12 33.78 1.71
C LEU A 116 -1.22 34.20 1.08
N ASP A 117 -1.43 33.81 -0.18
CA ASP A 117 -2.69 34.06 -0.87
C ASP A 117 -3.85 33.44 -0.07
N PRO A 118 -4.85 34.23 0.37
CA PRO A 118 -5.96 33.75 1.19
C PRO A 118 -6.92 32.82 0.42
N LYS A 119 -6.77 32.70 -0.91
CA LYS A 119 -7.54 31.76 -1.74
C LYS A 119 -7.04 30.32 -1.67
N PHE A 120 -5.79 30.12 -1.27
CA PHE A 120 -5.21 28.79 -1.14
C PHE A 120 -5.46 28.24 0.25
N ASP A 121 -5.83 26.98 0.38
CA ASP A 121 -6.00 26.28 1.65
C ASP A 121 -4.92 25.19 1.86
N ASP A 122 -5.07 24.41 2.93
CA ASP A 122 -4.20 23.28 3.22
C ASP A 122 -4.18 22.21 2.11
N MET A 123 -5.31 21.99 1.43
CA MET A 123 -5.43 21.02 0.35
C MET A 123 -4.66 21.47 -0.88
N ASP A 124 -4.72 22.75 -1.25
CA ASP A 124 -3.96 23.25 -2.40
C ASP A 124 -2.45 23.07 -2.18
N HIS A 125 -1.96 23.40 -0.99
CA HIS A 125 -0.55 23.27 -0.66
C HIS A 125 -0.07 21.82 -0.68
N VAL A 126 -0.82 20.89 -0.07
CA VAL A 126 -0.43 19.48 -0.05
C VAL A 126 -0.49 18.85 -1.44
N LEU A 127 -1.49 19.20 -2.25
CA LEU A 127 -1.68 18.61 -3.57
C LEU A 127 -0.62 19.12 -4.56
N ILE A 128 -0.23 20.39 -4.46
CA ILE A 128 0.93 20.93 -5.19
C ILE A 128 2.19 20.14 -4.85
N ASP A 129 2.50 19.96 -3.56
CA ASP A 129 3.71 19.24 -3.16
C ASP A 129 3.67 17.75 -3.55
N PHE A 130 2.49 17.12 -3.49
CA PHE A 130 2.28 15.77 -3.97
C PHE A 130 2.50 15.67 -5.49
N SER A 131 1.94 16.60 -6.28
CA SER A 131 2.13 16.64 -7.73
C SER A 131 3.60 16.80 -8.13
N ILE A 132 4.37 17.59 -7.37
CA ILE A 132 5.82 17.74 -7.54
C ILE A 132 6.50 16.42 -7.23
N ALA A 133 6.12 15.74 -6.14
CA ALA A 133 6.70 14.46 -5.75
C ALA A 133 6.51 13.36 -6.80
N LEU A 134 5.36 13.37 -7.48
CA LEU A 134 5.01 12.39 -8.52
C LEU A 134 5.81 12.56 -9.82
N LYS A 135 6.45 13.73 -10.06
CA LYS A 135 7.21 13.96 -11.29
C LYS A 135 8.37 12.98 -11.41
N LYS A 136 8.34 12.16 -12.48
CA LYS A 136 9.32 11.10 -12.75
C LYS A 136 9.56 10.16 -11.55
N LEU A 137 8.53 9.97 -10.73
CA LEU A 137 8.60 9.11 -9.57
C LEU A 137 8.60 7.64 -9.99
N THR A 138 9.54 6.89 -9.41
CA THR A 138 9.46 5.44 -9.27
C THR A 138 9.31 5.14 -7.78
N CYS A 139 8.22 4.50 -7.39
CA CYS A 139 7.90 4.26 -5.99
C CYS A 139 7.58 2.78 -5.71
N ASP A 140 7.95 2.30 -4.52
CA ASP A 140 7.56 0.95 -4.12
C ASP A 140 6.10 0.92 -3.64
N LYS A 141 5.65 1.92 -2.87
CA LYS A 141 4.25 2.00 -2.40
C LYS A 141 3.69 3.42 -2.36
N ILE A 142 2.56 3.64 -3.04
CA ILE A 142 1.77 4.88 -2.94
C ILE A 142 0.51 4.60 -2.12
N LEU A 143 0.23 5.46 -1.14
CA LEU A 143 -0.99 5.41 -0.34
C LEU A 143 -1.84 6.66 -0.60
N ILE A 144 -3.09 6.48 -0.98
CA ILE A 144 -4.04 7.57 -1.18
C ILE A 144 -5.18 7.40 -0.17
N GLY A 145 -5.48 8.46 0.57
CA GLY A 145 -6.52 8.46 1.61
C GLY A 145 -6.08 7.85 2.94
N ASP A 146 -4.78 7.64 3.14
CA ASP A 146 -4.22 7.04 4.36
C ASP A 146 -2.80 7.54 4.66
N VAL A 147 -2.22 7.07 5.77
CA VAL A 147 -0.91 7.45 6.32
C VAL A 147 0.08 6.29 6.26
N ILE A 148 1.38 6.59 6.14
CA ILE A 148 2.43 5.57 6.31
C ILE A 148 2.52 5.15 7.79
N LEU A 149 2.57 6.12 8.71
CA LEU A 149 2.56 5.87 10.14
C LEU A 149 1.14 5.97 10.69
N LYS A 150 0.56 4.84 11.09
CA LYS A 150 -0.77 4.82 11.72
C LYS A 150 -0.73 5.56 13.06
N GLY A 151 -1.67 6.48 13.24
CA GLY A 151 -1.85 7.24 14.47
C GLY A 151 -3.27 7.78 14.59
N PRO A 152 -3.64 8.33 15.76
CA PRO A 152 -4.93 8.99 15.93
C PRO A 152 -4.94 10.28 15.10
N HIS A 153 -5.85 10.34 14.14
CA HIS A 153 -6.07 11.50 13.29
C HIS A 153 -7.57 11.84 13.29
N PRO A 154 -7.94 13.12 13.38
CA PRO A 154 -9.35 13.51 13.37
C PRO A 154 -9.95 13.23 11.99
N THR A 155 -10.96 12.37 11.92
CA THR A 155 -11.68 12.10 10.69
C THR A 155 -12.18 13.40 10.08
N ALA A 156 -11.89 13.63 8.81
CA ALA A 156 -12.40 14.80 8.10
C ALA A 156 -13.92 14.71 7.93
N HIS A 157 -14.58 15.87 7.92
CA HIS A 157 -15.95 16.02 7.46
C HIS A 157 -16.10 15.43 6.04
N PRO A 158 -17.24 14.77 5.72
CA PRO A 158 -17.46 14.18 4.41
C PRO A 158 -17.26 15.16 3.24
N GLU A 159 -17.71 16.41 3.39
CA GLU A 159 -17.56 17.45 2.36
C GLU A 159 -16.09 17.78 2.07
N LYS A 160 -15.27 17.96 3.12
CA LYS A 160 -13.82 18.18 2.96
C LYS A 160 -13.15 16.98 2.28
N THR A 161 -13.60 15.76 2.61
CA THR A 161 -13.11 14.56 1.96
C THR A 161 -13.46 14.55 0.48
N MET A 162 -14.71 14.84 0.10
CA MET A 162 -15.15 14.90 -1.30
C MET A 162 -14.38 15.96 -2.09
N GLU A 163 -14.21 17.16 -1.51
CA GLU A 163 -13.46 18.25 -2.12
C GLU A 163 -11.99 17.89 -2.36
N PHE A 164 -11.33 17.29 -1.36
CA PHE A 164 -9.96 16.80 -1.50
C PHE A 164 -9.83 15.77 -2.63
N ARG A 165 -10.79 14.85 -2.75
CA ARG A 165 -10.80 13.83 -3.80
C ARG A 165 -10.92 14.44 -5.19
N GLU A 166 -11.87 15.35 -5.38
CA GLU A 166 -12.06 16.05 -6.64
C GLU A 166 -10.79 16.81 -7.06
N ARG A 167 -10.20 17.58 -6.13
CA ARG A 167 -8.96 18.33 -6.40
C ARG A 167 -7.78 17.40 -6.70
N LEU A 168 -7.66 16.27 -6.00
CA LEU A 168 -6.61 15.29 -6.26
C LEU A 168 -6.72 14.69 -7.66
N LEU A 169 -7.91 14.26 -8.06
CA LEU A 169 -8.17 13.67 -9.38
C LEU A 169 -7.81 14.66 -10.51
N ASN A 170 -8.17 15.93 -10.34
CA ASN A 170 -7.86 16.99 -11.30
C ASN A 170 -6.35 17.26 -11.46
N GLN A 171 -5.52 16.94 -10.46
CA GLN A 171 -4.07 17.14 -10.51
C GLN A 171 -3.29 15.90 -10.97
N MET A 172 -3.89 14.71 -10.88
CA MET A 172 -3.24 13.49 -11.30
C MET A 172 -3.10 13.47 -12.83
N THR A 173 -1.88 13.76 -13.29
CA THR A 173 -1.53 13.83 -14.70
C THR A 173 -0.27 13.02 -14.94
N SER A 174 -0.34 12.05 -15.87
CA SER A 174 0.73 11.12 -16.29
C SER A 174 0.76 9.79 -15.54
N PRO A 175 1.20 8.70 -16.22
CA PRO A 175 1.36 7.40 -15.60
C PRO A 175 2.48 7.42 -14.56
N VAL A 176 2.09 7.21 -13.31
CA VAL A 176 2.96 7.03 -12.14
C VAL A 176 3.50 5.60 -12.13
N LYS A 177 4.81 5.47 -11.93
CA LYS A 177 5.46 4.16 -11.80
C LYS A 177 5.52 3.76 -10.33
N ALA A 178 4.54 2.97 -9.89
CA ALA A 178 4.53 2.39 -8.55
C ALA A 178 4.45 0.86 -8.60
N LYS A 179 5.06 0.16 -7.63
CA LYS A 179 4.88 -1.30 -7.48
C LYS A 179 3.59 -1.66 -6.76
N CYS A 180 3.18 -0.84 -5.79
CA CYS A 180 1.98 -1.03 -4.99
C CYS A 180 1.17 0.25 -4.92
N LEU A 181 -0.14 0.14 -5.11
CA LEU A 181 -1.12 1.19 -4.82
C LEU A 181 -2.00 0.75 -3.67
N TYR A 182 -2.06 1.57 -2.61
CA TYR A 182 -3.00 1.43 -1.52
C TYR A 182 -4.04 2.55 -1.59
N LEU A 183 -5.32 2.17 -1.60
CA LEU A 183 -6.45 3.10 -1.65
C LEU A 183 -7.31 2.90 -0.41
N LYS A 184 -7.45 3.97 0.38
CA LYS A 184 -8.55 4.11 1.32
C LYS A 184 -9.52 5.14 0.75
N TRP A 185 -10.46 4.63 -0.02
CA TRP A 185 -11.36 5.42 -0.85
C TRP A 185 -12.79 4.93 -0.62
N GLY A 186 -13.76 5.85 -0.67
CA GLY A 186 -15.17 5.48 -0.49
C GLY A 186 -15.70 4.66 -1.66
N ASN A 187 -17.03 4.56 -1.80
CA ASN A 187 -17.64 3.72 -2.84
C ASN A 187 -17.78 4.38 -4.23
N GLU A 188 -16.93 5.34 -4.56
CA GLU A 188 -17.04 6.10 -5.82
C GLU A 188 -16.22 5.43 -6.94
N MET A 189 -16.84 4.45 -7.62
CA MET A 189 -16.17 3.61 -8.61
C MET A 189 -15.55 4.37 -9.79
N ASN A 190 -16.16 5.48 -10.21
CA ASN A 190 -15.62 6.29 -11.30
C ASN A 190 -14.28 6.93 -10.91
N GLU A 191 -14.17 7.41 -9.67
CA GLU A 191 -12.95 8.02 -9.14
C GLU A 191 -11.82 6.98 -9.03
N ILE A 192 -12.13 5.76 -8.60
CA ILE A 192 -11.13 4.68 -8.51
C ILE A 192 -10.58 4.32 -9.90
N GLU A 193 -11.45 4.26 -10.92
CA GLU A 193 -11.02 4.04 -12.30
C GLU A 193 -10.09 5.17 -12.79
N GLU A 194 -10.42 6.42 -12.48
CA GLU A 194 -9.60 7.59 -12.80
C GLU A 194 -8.24 7.56 -12.10
N ILE A 195 -8.20 7.18 -10.82
CA ILE A 195 -6.94 6.97 -10.10
C ILE A 195 -6.10 5.90 -10.80
N LEU A 196 -6.68 4.71 -11.04
CA LEU A 196 -5.95 3.58 -11.62
C LEU A 196 -5.40 3.87 -13.02
N LYS A 197 -6.12 4.66 -13.84
CA LYS A 197 -5.65 5.08 -15.18
C LYS A 197 -4.32 5.82 -15.14
N ASN A 198 -4.03 6.50 -14.03
CA ASN A 198 -2.79 7.24 -13.82
C ASN A 198 -1.64 6.35 -13.31
N PHE A 199 -1.76 5.02 -13.28
CA PHE A 199 -0.66 4.12 -12.91
C PHE A 199 -0.20 3.27 -14.09
N ASP A 200 1.11 3.09 -14.22
CA ASP A 200 1.70 2.22 -15.24
C ASP A 200 1.42 0.74 -14.93
N SER A 201 0.61 0.09 -15.78
CA SER A 201 0.26 -1.33 -15.66
C SER A 201 1.46 -2.30 -15.68
N LYS A 202 2.63 -1.87 -16.18
CA LYS A 202 3.83 -2.72 -16.21
C LYS A 202 4.54 -2.74 -14.86
N THR A 203 4.46 -1.65 -14.11
CA THR A 203 5.11 -1.54 -12.80
C THR A 203 4.18 -1.89 -11.66
N LEU A 204 2.87 -1.64 -11.80
CA LEU A 204 1.90 -1.89 -10.74
C LEU A 204 1.64 -3.39 -10.56
N LYS A 205 2.21 -3.96 -9.49
CA LYS A 205 2.13 -5.39 -9.17
C LYS A 205 1.16 -5.72 -8.06
N LYS A 206 0.81 -4.74 -7.21
CA LYS A 206 -0.09 -4.94 -6.07
C LYS A 206 -1.14 -3.85 -5.98
N LEU A 207 -2.37 -4.28 -5.74
CA LEU A 207 -3.50 -3.42 -5.39
C LEU A 207 -3.92 -3.72 -3.95
N GLU A 208 -3.98 -2.70 -3.11
CA GLU A 208 -4.53 -2.77 -1.75
C GLU A 208 -5.68 -1.77 -1.65
N ILE A 209 -6.87 -2.25 -1.30
CA ILE A 209 -8.06 -1.43 -1.15
C ILE A 209 -8.60 -1.65 0.25
N SER A 210 -8.68 -0.59 1.05
CA SER A 210 -9.15 -0.64 2.43
C SER A 210 -10.30 0.32 2.67
N ASP A 211 -11.51 -0.23 2.72
CA ASP A 211 -12.67 0.43 3.32
C ASP A 211 -13.62 -0.65 3.84
N ARG A 212 -13.56 -0.92 5.15
CA ARG A 212 -14.35 -1.98 5.75
C ARG A 212 -15.85 -1.74 5.67
N ASN A 213 -16.33 -0.54 5.36
CA ASN A 213 -17.77 -0.28 5.30
C ASN A 213 -18.29 -0.15 3.86
N ALA A 214 -17.40 -0.14 2.86
CA ALA A 214 -17.79 0.00 1.47
C ALA A 214 -18.10 -1.34 0.80
N PHE A 215 -19.00 -1.28 -0.19
CA PHE A 215 -19.29 -2.35 -1.13
C PHE A 215 -18.93 -1.90 -2.54
N TRP A 216 -17.87 -2.43 -3.13
CA TRP A 216 -17.37 -1.99 -4.44
C TRP A 216 -17.85 -2.91 -5.56
N GLU A 217 -18.35 -2.33 -6.64
CA GLU A 217 -18.64 -3.04 -7.90
C GLU A 217 -17.38 -3.04 -8.78
N LEU A 218 -16.59 -4.13 -8.75
CA LEU A 218 -15.24 -4.14 -9.35
C LEU A 218 -15.24 -4.38 -10.87
N SER A 219 -16.43 -4.54 -11.46
CA SER A 219 -16.66 -4.89 -12.86
C SER A 219 -15.91 -3.98 -13.87
N LYS A 220 -15.78 -2.68 -13.56
CA LYS A 220 -15.06 -1.71 -14.39
C LYS A 220 -13.54 -1.88 -14.29
N ILE A 221 -13.01 -1.93 -13.07
CA ILE A 221 -11.55 -1.98 -12.86
C ILE A 221 -10.94 -3.31 -13.31
N MET A 222 -11.71 -4.40 -13.25
CA MET A 222 -11.28 -5.74 -13.70
C MET A 222 -10.93 -5.79 -15.19
N LYS A 223 -11.51 -4.89 -15.99
CA LYS A 223 -11.24 -4.81 -17.43
C LYS A 223 -9.93 -4.09 -17.72
N MET A 224 -9.37 -3.36 -16.76
CA MET A 224 -8.16 -2.56 -16.91
C MET A 224 -6.89 -3.42 -16.93
N GLU A 225 -5.88 -2.94 -17.66
CA GLU A 225 -4.58 -3.59 -17.73
C GLU A 225 -3.87 -3.63 -16.36
N GLN A 226 -4.10 -2.60 -15.54
CA GLN A 226 -3.61 -2.51 -14.17
C GLN A 226 -4.07 -3.69 -13.32
N TRP A 227 -5.33 -4.10 -13.44
CA TRP A 227 -5.88 -5.25 -12.73
C TRP A 227 -5.35 -6.58 -13.29
N LYS A 228 -5.39 -6.74 -14.62
CA LYS A 228 -5.00 -7.98 -15.31
C LYS A 228 -3.52 -8.33 -15.13
N LYS A 229 -2.65 -7.31 -15.02
CA LYS A 229 -1.20 -7.49 -14.85
C LYS A 229 -0.73 -7.45 -13.39
N ALA A 230 -1.60 -7.04 -12.47
CA ALA A 230 -1.29 -7.12 -11.05
C ALA A 230 -1.14 -8.59 -10.63
N GLU A 231 -0.16 -8.84 -9.77
CA GLU A 231 0.19 -10.18 -9.28
C GLU A 231 -0.45 -10.45 -7.91
N LYS A 232 -0.85 -9.38 -7.22
CA LYS A 232 -1.32 -9.41 -5.84
C LYS A 232 -2.51 -8.48 -5.65
N VAL A 233 -3.49 -8.94 -4.87
CA VAL A 233 -4.65 -8.14 -4.49
C VAL A 233 -4.96 -8.28 -3.01
N HIS A 234 -5.26 -7.16 -2.37
CA HIS A 234 -5.75 -7.10 -1.00
C HIS A 234 -7.03 -6.24 -0.96
N LEU A 235 -8.17 -6.84 -0.62
CA LEU A 235 -9.48 -6.19 -0.59
C LEU A 235 -10.09 -6.27 0.81
N GLU A 236 -10.06 -5.17 1.56
CA GLU A 236 -10.82 -5.03 2.80
C GLU A 236 -12.25 -4.49 2.60
N VAL A 237 -12.66 -4.35 1.34
CA VAL A 237 -14.01 -4.00 0.92
C VAL A 237 -14.83 -5.26 0.64
N LEU A 238 -16.15 -5.15 0.78
CA LEU A 238 -17.05 -6.14 0.18
C LEU A 238 -17.17 -5.87 -1.31
N SER A 239 -17.39 -6.90 -2.13
CA SER A 239 -17.54 -6.73 -3.58
C SER A 239 -18.48 -7.75 -4.21
N ASP A 240 -18.88 -7.49 -5.45
CA ASP A 240 -19.62 -8.39 -6.34
C ASP A 240 -18.74 -9.40 -7.07
N LEU A 241 -17.46 -9.46 -6.69
CA LEU A 241 -16.42 -10.17 -7.39
C LEU A 241 -16.63 -11.69 -7.33
N LYS A 242 -16.49 -12.36 -8.48
CA LYS A 242 -16.56 -13.82 -8.54
C LYS A 242 -15.16 -14.40 -8.40
N ILE A 243 -15.07 -15.55 -7.76
CA ILE A 243 -13.80 -16.21 -7.45
C ILE A 243 -12.95 -16.49 -8.71
N GLY A 244 -13.58 -16.77 -9.85
CA GLY A 244 -12.89 -16.91 -11.14
C GLY A 244 -12.06 -15.69 -11.55
N ASP A 245 -12.49 -14.49 -11.14
CA ASP A 245 -11.83 -13.22 -11.48
C ASP A 245 -10.55 -12.94 -10.67
N LEU A 246 -10.28 -13.77 -9.64
CA LEU A 246 -9.06 -13.70 -8.84
C LEU A 246 -8.00 -14.71 -9.26
N MET A 247 -8.34 -15.63 -10.17
CA MET A 247 -7.54 -16.83 -10.40
C MET A 247 -6.17 -16.54 -11.02
N HIS A 248 -5.93 -15.37 -11.60
CA HIS A 248 -4.61 -14.99 -12.10
C HIS A 248 -3.65 -14.53 -10.99
N PHE A 249 -4.15 -14.01 -9.86
CA PHE A 249 -3.31 -13.52 -8.77
C PHE A 249 -2.49 -14.63 -8.10
N SER A 250 -1.25 -14.29 -7.73
CA SER A 250 -0.36 -15.13 -6.93
C SER A 250 -0.57 -14.92 -5.42
N GLU A 251 -1.11 -13.75 -5.05
CA GLU A 251 -1.45 -13.40 -3.67
C GLU A 251 -2.85 -12.81 -3.62
N ILE A 252 -3.75 -13.46 -2.88
CA ILE A 252 -5.13 -13.00 -2.67
C ILE A 252 -5.32 -12.78 -1.18
N GLN A 253 -5.76 -11.60 -0.77
CA GLN A 253 -6.28 -11.37 0.56
C GLN A 253 -7.60 -10.63 0.43
N MET A 254 -8.69 -11.15 0.99
CA MET A 254 -9.97 -10.45 0.90
C MET A 254 -10.93 -10.75 2.04
N HIS A 255 -11.81 -9.79 2.31
CA HIS A 255 -13.00 -10.03 3.12
C HIS A 255 -14.15 -10.51 2.24
N VAL A 256 -14.80 -11.60 2.63
CA VAL A 256 -15.96 -12.17 1.93
C VAL A 256 -17.20 -12.11 2.82
N ARG A 257 -18.37 -11.84 2.23
CA ARG A 257 -19.65 -12.07 2.93
C ARG A 257 -19.88 -13.57 3.09
N THR A 258 -19.76 -14.25 1.96
CA THR A 258 -19.92 -15.69 1.80
C THR A 258 -18.97 -16.13 0.70
N LEU A 259 -18.33 -17.28 0.90
CA LEU A 259 -17.54 -17.97 -0.12
C LEU A 259 -18.02 -19.41 -0.10
N GLU A 260 -18.65 -19.84 -1.19
CA GLU A 260 -19.12 -21.22 -1.31
C GLU A 260 -17.94 -22.18 -1.23
N GLU A 261 -18.15 -23.33 -0.60
CA GLU A 261 -17.11 -24.34 -0.41
C GLU A 261 -16.60 -24.87 -1.75
N SER A 262 -17.48 -24.95 -2.75
CA SER A 262 -17.12 -25.34 -4.12
C SER A 262 -16.19 -24.33 -4.79
N ASP A 263 -16.34 -23.03 -4.50
CA ASP A 263 -15.48 -21.98 -5.02
C ASP A 263 -14.15 -21.92 -4.28
N LEU A 264 -14.15 -22.09 -2.96
CA LEU A 264 -12.93 -22.26 -2.17
C LEU A 264 -12.10 -23.45 -2.70
N TRP A 265 -12.75 -24.56 -3.01
CA TRP A 265 -12.06 -25.71 -3.59
C TRP A 265 -11.42 -25.38 -4.94
N LYS A 266 -12.09 -24.61 -5.82
CA LYS A 266 -11.48 -24.12 -7.07
C LYS A 266 -10.25 -23.26 -6.81
N VAL A 267 -10.26 -22.42 -5.78
CA VAL A 267 -9.07 -21.65 -5.36
C VAL A 267 -7.94 -22.60 -4.99
N ILE A 268 -8.20 -23.58 -4.12
CA ILE A 268 -7.19 -24.56 -3.68
C ILE A 268 -6.60 -25.29 -4.90
N GLN A 269 -7.45 -25.78 -5.80
CA GLN A 269 -7.02 -26.44 -7.03
C GLN A 269 -6.15 -25.53 -7.91
N ASN A 270 -6.54 -24.27 -8.08
CA ASN A 270 -5.76 -23.29 -8.85
C ASN A 270 -4.36 -23.06 -8.26
N PHE A 271 -4.23 -22.97 -6.95
CA PHE A 271 -2.92 -22.81 -6.30
C PHE A 271 -2.05 -24.08 -6.41
N ILE A 272 -2.66 -25.27 -6.34
CA ILE A 272 -1.99 -26.55 -6.60
C ILE A 272 -1.46 -26.59 -8.04
N THR A 273 -2.30 -26.28 -9.02
CA THR A 273 -1.93 -26.37 -10.45
C THR A 273 -0.92 -25.30 -10.86
N LYS A 274 -1.00 -24.09 -10.32
CA LYS A 274 0.01 -23.04 -10.54
C LYS A 274 1.40 -23.44 -10.06
N ASN A 275 1.48 -24.27 -9.01
CA ASN A 275 2.75 -24.83 -8.51
C ASN A 275 3.81 -23.75 -8.22
N GLN A 276 3.37 -22.59 -7.71
CA GLN A 276 4.21 -21.40 -7.52
C GLN A 276 4.57 -21.23 -6.04
N HIS A 277 5.88 -21.32 -5.73
CA HIS A 277 6.39 -21.09 -4.38
C HIS A 277 6.03 -19.69 -3.85
N CYS A 278 5.74 -19.59 -2.55
CA CYS A 278 5.33 -18.37 -1.84
C CYS A 278 4.02 -17.73 -2.32
N SER A 279 3.25 -18.38 -3.19
CA SER A 279 1.88 -17.97 -3.48
C SER A 279 0.97 -18.20 -2.27
N TYR A 280 -0.02 -17.33 -2.09
CA TYR A 280 -0.86 -17.29 -0.90
C TYR A 280 -2.30 -16.84 -1.19
N PHE A 281 -3.27 -17.39 -0.46
CA PHE A 281 -4.61 -16.84 -0.39
C PHE A 281 -5.10 -16.73 1.05
N HIS A 282 -5.98 -15.76 1.32
CA HIS A 282 -6.64 -15.59 2.60
C HIS A 282 -8.00 -14.93 2.45
N PHE A 283 -9.02 -15.61 2.97
CA PHE A 283 -10.39 -15.16 2.99
C PHE A 283 -10.86 -15.00 4.44
N SER A 284 -11.25 -13.78 4.81
CA SER A 284 -11.86 -13.49 6.11
C SER A 284 -13.37 -13.32 5.95
N TYR A 285 -14.15 -14.15 6.64
CA TYR A 285 -15.61 -14.20 6.54
C TYR A 285 -16.26 -13.20 7.51
N ARG A 286 -17.13 -12.34 6.99
CA ARG A 286 -17.78 -11.29 7.80
C ARG A 286 -19.13 -11.67 8.39
N THR A 287 -19.88 -12.54 7.72
CA THR A 287 -21.26 -12.82 8.10
C THR A 287 -21.44 -14.24 8.61
N ILE A 288 -21.06 -15.22 7.80
CA ILE A 288 -21.27 -16.64 8.09
C ILE A 288 -19.91 -17.33 8.13
N ASP A 289 -19.71 -18.12 9.18
CA ASP A 289 -18.46 -18.83 9.42
C ASP A 289 -18.30 -19.95 8.39
N PRO A 290 -17.06 -20.23 7.93
CA PRO A 290 -16.79 -21.38 7.09
C PRO A 290 -17.23 -22.68 7.78
N ASP A 291 -18.12 -23.45 7.13
CA ASP A 291 -18.50 -24.77 7.62
C ASP A 291 -17.37 -25.76 7.32
N LEU A 292 -16.60 -26.09 8.37
CA LEU A 292 -15.46 -26.99 8.26
C LEU A 292 -15.84 -28.33 7.60
N GLN A 293 -16.96 -28.94 7.98
CA GLN A 293 -17.33 -30.27 7.47
C GLN A 293 -17.70 -30.20 5.98
N ARG A 294 -18.41 -29.15 5.57
CA ARG A 294 -18.72 -28.93 4.15
C ARG A 294 -17.46 -28.68 3.33
N ILE A 295 -16.53 -27.86 3.84
CA ILE A 295 -15.25 -27.61 3.16
C ILE A 295 -14.47 -28.91 3.00
N LEU A 296 -14.27 -29.66 4.08
CA LEU A 296 -13.56 -30.94 4.04
C LEU A 296 -14.23 -31.94 3.08
N GLY A 297 -15.57 -31.93 3.02
CA GLY A 297 -16.36 -32.74 2.08
C GLY A 297 -16.13 -32.43 0.60
N THR A 298 -15.52 -31.28 0.27
CA THR A 298 -15.15 -30.95 -1.13
C THR A 298 -13.81 -31.54 -1.56
N PHE A 299 -12.97 -31.99 -0.62
CA PHE A 299 -11.63 -32.43 -0.93
C PHE A 299 -11.64 -33.79 -1.64
N ASN A 300 -10.81 -33.93 -2.67
CA ASN A 300 -10.60 -35.18 -3.38
C ASN A 300 -9.37 -35.96 -2.87
N VAL A 301 -8.85 -35.59 -1.71
CA VAL A 301 -7.71 -36.22 -1.03
C VAL A 301 -8.13 -36.73 0.35
N PRO A 302 -7.44 -37.71 0.94
CA PRO A 302 -7.69 -38.12 2.30
C PRO A 302 -7.58 -36.94 3.27
N ILE A 303 -8.63 -36.72 4.06
CA ILE A 303 -8.66 -35.69 5.09
C ILE A 303 -7.66 -36.08 6.17
N LYS A 304 -6.67 -35.22 6.41
CA LYS A 304 -5.65 -35.42 7.44
C LYS A 304 -5.33 -34.09 8.08
N ASP A 305 -5.57 -33.99 9.38
CA ASP A 305 -5.15 -32.82 10.15
C ASP A 305 -3.65 -32.92 10.44
N GLU A 306 -2.88 -32.00 9.88
CA GLU A 306 -1.42 -31.94 9.96
C GLU A 306 -0.96 -30.55 10.42
N PRO A 307 -1.18 -30.20 11.71
CA PRO A 307 -0.82 -28.91 12.26
C PRO A 307 0.63 -28.53 11.97
N ILE A 308 0.85 -27.25 11.79
CA ILE A 308 2.19 -26.65 11.77
C ILE A 308 2.71 -26.51 13.20
N ARG A 309 4.03 -26.43 13.37
CA ARG A 309 4.66 -26.19 14.67
C ARG A 309 4.99 -24.72 14.84
N ALA A 310 4.47 -24.11 15.91
CA ALA A 310 4.74 -22.72 16.21
C ALA A 310 6.18 -22.53 16.68
N SER A 311 6.95 -21.84 15.87
CA SER A 311 8.30 -21.37 16.20
C SER A 311 8.31 -20.12 17.07
N THR A 312 7.16 -19.44 17.24
CA THR A 312 7.03 -18.19 17.99
C THR A 312 5.84 -18.23 18.95
N GLN A 313 5.91 -17.45 20.03
CA GLN A 313 4.81 -17.31 21.00
C GLN A 313 3.52 -16.78 20.35
N VAL A 314 3.66 -15.90 19.35
CA VAL A 314 2.53 -15.41 18.55
C VAL A 314 1.87 -16.57 17.81
N ARG A 315 2.65 -17.39 17.10
CA ARG A 315 2.12 -18.57 16.40
C ARG A 315 1.46 -19.56 17.35
N GLN A 316 1.99 -19.77 18.56
CA GLN A 316 1.35 -20.65 19.56
C GLN A 316 -0.04 -20.15 19.98
N MET A 317 -0.24 -18.83 20.07
CA MET A 317 -1.56 -18.27 20.33
C MET A 317 -2.50 -18.43 19.13
N LEU A 318 -1.97 -18.29 17.91
CA LEU A 318 -2.74 -18.41 16.68
C LEU A 318 -3.14 -19.85 16.35
N GLU A 319 -2.29 -20.83 16.65
CA GLU A 319 -2.59 -22.27 16.50
C GLU A 319 -3.88 -22.67 17.20
N ARG A 320 -4.18 -22.07 18.36
CA ARG A 320 -5.41 -22.34 19.11
C ARG A 320 -6.70 -21.95 18.39
N ARG A 321 -6.60 -21.13 17.33
CA ARG A 321 -7.74 -20.70 16.50
C ARG A 321 -7.89 -21.53 15.22
N ILE A 322 -6.91 -22.38 14.91
CA ILE A 322 -6.93 -23.22 13.72
C ILE A 322 -7.68 -24.51 14.06
N ASN A 323 -8.78 -24.75 13.36
CA ASN A 323 -9.63 -25.92 13.54
C ASN A 323 -9.12 -27.13 12.73
N HIS A 324 -8.45 -26.87 11.60
CA HIS A 324 -7.90 -27.92 10.73
C HIS A 324 -6.75 -27.39 9.88
N THR A 325 -5.70 -28.18 9.73
CA THR A 325 -4.61 -27.93 8.77
C THR A 325 -4.52 -29.07 7.77
N GLN A 326 -4.83 -28.81 6.51
CA GLN A 326 -4.68 -29.78 5.42
C GLN A 326 -3.44 -29.47 4.60
N ARG A 327 -2.65 -30.49 4.28
CA ARG A 327 -1.54 -30.40 3.32
C ARG A 327 -1.94 -31.07 2.02
N PHE A 328 -1.71 -30.38 0.90
CA PHE A 328 -1.99 -30.89 -0.44
C PHE A 328 -0.70 -31.13 -1.20
N PRO A 329 -0.48 -32.35 -1.75
CA PRO A 329 0.65 -32.60 -2.63
C PRO A 329 0.54 -31.74 -3.88
N MET A 330 1.69 -31.32 -4.39
CA MET A 330 1.79 -30.47 -5.58
C MET A 330 2.56 -31.17 -6.69
N PRO A 331 2.47 -30.68 -7.95
CA PRO A 331 3.25 -31.22 -9.06
C PRO A 331 4.77 -31.18 -8.81
N SER A 332 5.27 -30.12 -8.15
CA SER A 332 6.65 -30.11 -7.67
C SER A 332 6.78 -30.97 -6.41
N PRO A 333 7.71 -31.94 -6.37
CA PRO A 333 7.90 -32.80 -5.21
C PRO A 333 8.43 -32.04 -3.99
N ASP A 334 9.00 -30.85 -4.16
CA ASP A 334 9.55 -30.04 -3.07
C ASP A 334 8.52 -29.08 -2.47
N LEU A 335 7.36 -28.92 -3.13
CA LEU A 335 6.31 -28.00 -2.71
C LEU A 335 5.13 -28.73 -2.09
N VAL A 336 4.44 -28.01 -1.20
CA VAL A 336 3.20 -28.42 -0.58
C VAL A 336 2.32 -27.18 -0.39
N LEU A 337 1.03 -27.31 -0.71
CA LEU A 337 0.06 -26.27 -0.36
C LEU A 337 -0.48 -26.60 1.03
N VAL A 338 -0.28 -25.69 1.98
CA VAL A 338 -0.77 -25.82 3.35
C VAL A 338 -2.00 -24.94 3.48
N VAL A 339 -3.16 -25.54 3.73
CA VAL A 339 -4.44 -24.87 3.94
C VAL A 339 -4.83 -24.98 5.40
N MET A 340 -5.12 -23.84 6.02
CA MET A 340 -5.55 -23.72 7.40
C MET A 340 -6.97 -23.15 7.43
N ILE A 341 -7.83 -23.79 8.21
CA ILE A 341 -9.24 -23.40 8.40
C ILE A 341 -9.44 -23.01 9.86
N ALA A 342 -9.98 -21.83 10.09
CA ALA A 342 -10.27 -21.25 11.41
C ALA A 342 -11.72 -20.74 11.44
N ASP A 343 -12.21 -20.33 12.62
CA ASP A 343 -13.61 -19.93 12.84
C ASP A 343 -14.12 -18.84 11.89
N LYS A 344 -13.26 -17.93 11.43
CA LYS A 344 -13.64 -16.81 10.56
C LYS A 344 -12.77 -16.70 9.31
N GLU A 345 -11.86 -17.63 9.10
CA GLU A 345 -10.80 -17.47 8.12
C GLU A 345 -10.46 -18.79 7.45
N VAL A 346 -10.16 -18.70 6.15
CA VAL A 346 -9.49 -19.79 5.43
C VAL A 346 -8.29 -19.20 4.72
N MET A 347 -7.13 -19.82 4.91
CA MET A 347 -5.88 -19.37 4.33
C MET A 347 -5.08 -20.53 3.76
N GLY A 348 -4.35 -20.27 2.69
CA GLY A 348 -3.50 -21.26 2.04
C GLY A 348 -2.17 -20.67 1.63
N THR A 349 -1.06 -21.37 1.89
CA THR A 349 0.29 -20.94 1.49
C THR A 349 1.02 -22.08 0.80
N VAL A 350 1.60 -21.82 -0.38
CA VAL A 350 2.51 -22.77 -1.03
C VAL A 350 3.91 -22.64 -0.43
N CYS A 351 4.32 -23.70 0.27
CA CYS A 351 5.57 -23.76 1.02
C CYS A 351 6.49 -24.84 0.44
N ARG A 352 7.79 -24.76 0.78
CA ARG A 352 8.69 -25.91 0.68
C ARG A 352 8.34 -26.91 1.78
N LYS A 353 8.33 -28.20 1.45
CA LYS A 353 7.97 -29.29 2.38
C LYS A 353 8.75 -29.25 3.69
N ASP A 354 10.05 -28.97 3.60
CA ASP A 354 10.95 -28.96 4.76
C ASP A 354 10.90 -27.66 5.57
N ASN A 355 10.18 -26.63 5.09
CA ASN A 355 10.13 -25.29 5.70
C ASN A 355 8.70 -24.81 5.99
N VAL A 356 7.72 -25.71 6.03
CA VAL A 356 6.30 -25.37 6.29
C VAL A 356 6.14 -24.54 7.57
N ASP A 357 6.82 -24.93 8.64
CA ASP A 357 6.73 -24.29 9.97
C ASP A 357 7.31 -22.87 10.01
N VAL A 358 7.96 -22.41 8.94
CA VAL A 358 8.50 -21.06 8.78
C VAL A 358 7.71 -20.29 7.74
N GLU A 359 7.51 -20.89 6.57
CA GLU A 359 6.95 -20.23 5.38
C GLU A 359 5.43 -20.06 5.42
N ALA A 360 4.70 -20.89 6.17
CA ALA A 360 3.25 -20.75 6.29
C ALA A 360 2.87 -19.38 6.87
N LYS A 361 2.06 -18.61 6.14
CA LYS A 361 1.63 -17.26 6.53
C LYS A 361 0.44 -17.30 7.48
N VAL A 362 0.70 -17.69 8.74
CA VAL A 362 -0.32 -17.76 9.82
C VAL A 362 -0.70 -16.38 10.37
N GLU A 363 0.23 -15.42 10.27
CA GLU A 363 0.17 -14.16 11.03
C GLU A 363 -0.55 -13.02 10.28
N THR A 364 -0.81 -13.18 8.99
CA THR A 364 -1.29 -12.10 8.09
C THR A 364 -2.77 -11.76 8.22
N GLY A 365 -3.58 -12.65 8.82
CA GLY A 365 -5.00 -12.39 9.08
C GLY A 365 -5.28 -11.68 10.41
N ILE A 366 -4.51 -12.01 11.45
CA ILE A 366 -4.92 -11.73 12.84
C ILE A 366 -4.15 -10.57 13.49
N LEU A 367 -2.96 -10.20 13.01
CA LEU A 367 -2.19 -9.06 13.53
C LEU A 367 -2.71 -7.67 13.08
N ARG A 368 -3.91 -7.58 12.51
CA ARG A 368 -4.48 -6.34 11.92
C ARG A 368 -5.81 -5.91 12.53
N GLU A 369 -6.14 -6.38 13.73
CA GLU A 369 -7.20 -5.78 14.56
C GLU A 369 -6.81 -4.40 15.08
#